data_AF-A0A933RUQ9-F1
#
_entry.id   AF-A0A933RUQ9-F1
#
_cell.length_a   1.000
_cell.length_b   1.000
_cell.length_c   1.000
_cell.angle_alpha   90.00
_cell.angle_beta   90.00
_cell.angle_gamma   90.00
#
_symmetry.space_group_name_H-M   'P 1'
#
loop_
_entity.id
_entity.type
_entity.pdbx_description
1 polymer ?
#
loop_
_entity_poly.entity_id
_entity_poly.type
_entity_poly.pdbx_seq_one_letter_code
_entity_poly.pdbx_strand_id
1 'polypeptide(L)'
;MPMSAKSNACRPWDDEQVERLKELISSGASAVRAAAALKRARSSVQVKARKLGMPFMASRDAKRLRDAKIAAAESVPLRTHAAAASSDR
;
A
#
# COMPACT_ATOMS: atom_id res chain seq x y z
N MET A 1 30.24 8.66 -13.74
CA MET A 1 28.89 8.06 -13.50
C MET A 1 27.85 9.16 -13.64
N PRO A 2 27.06 9.24 -14.73
CA PRO A 2 26.08 10.30 -14.86
C PRO A 2 24.87 10.00 -13.95
N MET A 3 24.62 10.88 -12.99
CA MET A 3 23.40 10.91 -12.21
C MET A 3 22.21 11.16 -13.16
N SER A 4 21.38 10.13 -13.34
CA SER A 4 20.19 10.19 -14.19
C SER A 4 19.16 11.14 -13.56
N ALA A 5 19.10 12.36 -14.11
CA ALA A 5 18.11 13.37 -13.77
C ALA A 5 16.70 12.83 -14.02
N LYS A 6 15.87 12.79 -12.98
CA LYS A 6 14.45 12.39 -13.03
C LYS A 6 13.65 13.46 -13.81
N SER A 7 13.55 13.34 -15.12
CA SER A 7 12.52 14.03 -15.90
C SER A 7 11.17 13.33 -15.69
N ASN A 8 10.46 13.76 -14.64
CA ASN A 8 9.20 13.19 -14.14
C ASN A 8 7.95 13.55 -14.98
N ALA A 9 8.10 14.11 -16.19
CA ALA A 9 7.01 14.87 -16.80
C ALA A 9 6.13 14.12 -17.82
N CYS A 10 6.64 13.16 -18.60
CA CYS A 10 5.91 12.73 -19.80
C CYS A 10 5.95 11.22 -20.12
N ARG A 11 5.92 10.32 -19.12
CA ARG A 11 5.71 8.89 -19.45
C ARG A 11 4.20 8.63 -19.67
N PRO A 12 3.76 8.21 -20.87
CA PRO A 12 2.35 7.83 -21.10
C PRO A 12 1.96 6.69 -20.18
N TRP A 13 0.71 6.66 -19.71
CA TRP A 13 0.19 5.58 -18.87
C TRP A 13 -0.08 4.36 -19.75
N ASP A 14 0.51 3.23 -19.39
CA ASP A 14 0.21 1.94 -19.99
C ASP A 14 -1.06 1.34 -19.38
N ASP A 15 -1.77 0.50 -20.12
CA ASP A 15 -2.99 -0.15 -19.67
C ASP A 15 -2.70 -1.12 -18.51
N GLU A 16 -1.58 -1.85 -18.58
CA GLU A 16 -1.09 -2.68 -17.47
C GLU A 16 -0.86 -1.87 -16.19
N GLN A 17 -0.33 -0.64 -16.33
CA GLN A 17 -0.09 0.25 -15.19
C GLN A 17 -1.39 0.79 -14.60
N VAL A 18 -2.41 1.00 -15.44
CA VAL A 18 -3.74 1.40 -15.00
C VAL A 18 -4.43 0.26 -14.25
N GLU A 19 -4.31 -0.97 -14.74
CA GLU A 19 -4.85 -2.14 -14.06
C GLU A 19 -4.16 -2.37 -12.71
N ARG A 20 -2.83 -2.34 -12.67
CA ARG A 20 -2.08 -2.42 -11.41
C ARG A 20 -2.46 -1.30 -10.43
N LEU A 21 -2.71 -0.10 -10.93
CA LEU A 21 -3.18 1.02 -10.10
C LEU A 21 -4.55 0.73 -9.48
N LYS A 22 -5.49 0.16 -10.25
CA LYS A 22 -6.81 -0.23 -9.74
C LYS A 22 -6.69 -1.33 -8.67
N GLU A 23 -5.90 -2.37 -8.91
CA GLU A 23 -5.64 -3.43 -7.91
C GLU A 23 -5.05 -2.87 -6.61
N LEU A 24 -4.10 -1.93 -6.73
CA LEU A 24 -3.50 -1.27 -5.58
C LEU A 24 -4.51 -0.43 -4.80
N ILE A 25 -5.43 0.26 -5.48
CA ILE A 25 -6.50 1.00 -4.82
C ILE A 25 -7.47 0.04 -4.12
N SER A 26 -7.91 -1.03 -4.81
CA SER A 26 -8.81 -2.05 -4.25
C SER A 26 -8.21 -2.79 -3.04
N SER A 27 -6.89 -3.01 -3.03
CA SER A 27 -6.18 -3.59 -1.88
C SER A 27 -5.97 -2.60 -0.71
N GLY A 28 -6.42 -1.35 -0.86
CA GLY A 28 -6.27 -0.30 0.15
C GLY A 28 -4.84 0.26 0.25
N ALA A 29 -4.06 0.17 -0.82
CA ALA A 29 -2.73 0.76 -0.84
C ALA A 29 -2.80 2.30 -0.81
N SER A 30 -1.87 2.92 -0.08
CA SER A 30 -1.74 4.37 -0.08
C SER A 30 -1.10 4.86 -1.38
N ALA A 31 -1.34 6.13 -1.72
CA ALA A 31 -0.72 6.77 -2.89
C ALA A 31 0.82 6.66 -2.91
N VAL A 32 1.46 6.60 -1.73
CA VAL A 32 2.93 6.44 -1.62
C VAL A 32 3.35 5.02 -2.00
N ARG A 33 2.64 4.00 -1.51
CA ARG A 33 2.90 2.60 -1.85
C ARG A 33 2.66 2.36 -3.34
N ALA A 34 1.58 2.91 -3.89
CA ALA A 34 1.28 2.80 -5.31
C ALA A 34 2.33 3.49 -6.18
N ALA A 35 2.81 4.67 -5.78
CA ALA A 35 3.89 5.38 -6.46
C ALA A 35 5.20 4.58 -6.47
N ALA A 36 5.55 3.95 -5.35
CA ALA A 36 6.73 3.09 -5.26
C ALA A 36 6.61 1.85 -6.15
N ALA A 37 5.45 1.17 -6.14
CA ALA A 37 5.19 0.00 -6.95
C ALA A 37 5.23 0.30 -8.46
N LEU A 38 4.63 1.42 -8.88
CA LEU A 38 4.58 1.86 -10.28
C LEU A 38 5.85 2.63 -10.71
N LYS A 39 6.80 2.86 -9.80
CA LYS A 39 8.00 3.69 -10.00
C LYS A 39 7.70 5.05 -10.63
N ARG A 40 6.60 5.69 -10.22
CA ARG A 40 6.14 7.01 -10.71
C ARG A 40 5.99 8.02 -9.58
N ALA A 41 5.97 9.30 -9.94
CA ALA A 41 5.68 10.38 -9.00
C ALA A 41 4.30 10.22 -8.35
N ARG A 42 4.25 10.45 -7.03
CA ARG A 42 3.01 10.43 -6.22
C ARG A 42 1.92 11.34 -6.79
N SER A 43 2.28 12.53 -7.25
CA SER A 43 1.35 13.51 -7.83
C SER A 43 0.68 12.98 -9.11
N SER A 44 1.45 12.35 -10.00
CA SER A 44 0.93 11.75 -11.24
C SER A 44 -0.07 10.62 -10.94
N VAL A 45 0.28 9.77 -9.98
CA VAL A 45 -0.57 8.65 -9.52
C VAL A 45 -1.88 9.17 -8.90
N GLN A 46 -1.83 10.24 -8.10
CA GLN A 46 -3.03 10.88 -7.55
C GLN A 46 -3.93 11.49 -8.63
N VAL A 47 -3.35 12.19 -9.62
CA VAL A 47 -4.11 12.77 -10.73
C VAL A 47 -4.77 11.68 -11.56
N LYS A 48 -4.06 10.60 -11.88
CA LYS A 48 -4.63 9.47 -12.64
C LYS A 48 -5.75 8.79 -11.87
N ALA A 49 -5.56 8.51 -10.57
CA ALA A 49 -6.58 7.92 -9.72
C ALA A 49 -7.87 8.77 -9.67
N ARG A 50 -7.74 10.10 -9.56
CA ARG A 50 -8.88 11.03 -9.66
C ARG A 50 -9.57 10.96 -11.02
N LYS A 51 -8.80 10.93 -12.12
CA LYS A 51 -9.34 10.80 -13.49
C LYS A 51 -10.07 9.48 -13.73
N LEU A 52 -9.66 8.42 -13.02
CA LEU A 52 -10.31 7.11 -13.08
C LEU A 52 -11.54 7.01 -12.16
N GLY A 53 -11.90 8.07 -11.42
CA GLY A 53 -13.01 8.06 -10.48
C GLY A 53 -12.74 7.28 -9.19
N MET A 54 -11.49 6.85 -8.97
CA MET A 54 -11.08 6.04 -7.83
C MET A 54 -10.03 6.80 -7.02
N PRO A 55 -10.41 7.88 -6.29
CA PRO A 55 -9.45 8.62 -5.48
C PRO A 55 -8.87 7.73 -4.38
N PHE A 56 -7.58 7.90 -4.09
CA PHE A 56 -7.00 7.31 -2.89
C PHE A 56 -7.72 7.83 -1.64
N MET A 57 -7.93 6.94 -0.66
CA MET A 57 -8.51 7.31 0.63
C MET A 57 -7.77 8.51 1.24
N ALA A 58 -8.52 9.44 1.83
CA ALA A 58 -7.94 10.59 2.49
C ALA A 58 -6.97 10.14 3.58
N SER A 59 -5.89 10.88 3.81
CA SER A 59 -4.84 10.49 4.76
C SER A 59 -5.35 10.25 6.18
N ARG A 60 -6.45 10.90 6.57
CA ARG A 60 -7.14 10.69 7.86
C ARG A 60 -7.86 9.33 7.92
N ASP A 61 -8.53 8.93 6.85
CA ASP A 61 -9.25 7.65 6.79
C ASP A 61 -8.28 6.48 6.67
N ALA A 62 -7.22 6.65 5.88
CA ALA A 62 -6.13 5.68 5.80
C ALA A 62 -5.42 5.49 7.15
N LYS A 63 -5.27 6.55 7.94
CA LYS A 63 -4.73 6.48 9.30
C LYS A 63 -5.68 5.71 10.23
N ARG A 64 -6.97 6.05 10.24
CA ARG A 64 -7.98 5.33 11.05
C ARG A 64 -8.03 3.84 10.73
N LEU A 65 -8.01 3.47 9.45
CA LEU A 65 -8.03 2.07 9.03
C LEU A 65 -6.75 1.32 9.42
N ARG A 66 -5.59 1.99 9.37
CA ARG A 66 -4.32 1.44 9.86
C ARG A 66 -4.35 1.24 11.37
N ASP A 67 -4.77 2.25 12.12
CA ASP A 67 -4.85 2.20 13.58
C ASP A 67 -5.82 1.09 14.02
N ALA A 68 -6.96 0.93 13.32
CA ALA A 68 -7.90 -0.17 13.55
C ALA A 68 -7.30 -1.55 13.25
N LYS A 69 -6.50 -1.69 12.18
CA LYS A 69 -5.78 -2.95 11.88
C LYS A 69 -4.72 -3.28 12.92
N ILE A 70 -4.00 -2.29 13.44
CA ILE A 70 -3.00 -2.47 14.49
C ILE A 70 -3.69 -2.89 15.79
N ALA A 71 -4.76 -2.21 16.19
CA ALA A 71 -5.56 -2.59 17.36
C ALA A 71 -6.14 -4.01 17.24
N ALA A 72 -6.59 -4.41 16.04
CA ALA A 72 -7.06 -5.77 15.79
C ALA A 72 -5.92 -6.80 15.92
N ALA A 73 -4.72 -6.49 15.42
CA ALA A 73 -3.56 -7.37 15.55
C ALA A 73 -3.05 -7.49 17.00
N GLU A 74 -3.11 -6.41 17.78
CA GLU A 74 -2.76 -6.40 19.21
C GLU A 74 -3.78 -7.16 20.08
N SER A 75 -5.03 -7.25 19.64
CA SER A 75 -6.08 -8.01 20.33
C SER A 75 -6.00 -9.52 20.12
N VAL A 76 -5.18 -10.01 19.18
CA VAL A 76 -4.95 -11.45 19.02
C VAL A 76 -3.95 -11.87 20.09
N PRO A 77 -4.38 -12.54 21.18
CA PRO A 77 -3.44 -12.98 22.19
C PRO A 77 -2.44 -13.90 21.49
N LEU A 78 -1.15 -13.58 21.62
CA LEU A 78 -0.05 -14.48 21.31
C LEU A 78 -0.42 -15.81 21.96
N ARG A 79 -0.81 -16.77 21.13
CA ARG A 79 -1.20 -18.11 21.54
C ARG A 79 0.02 -18.70 22.23
N THR A 80 0.01 -18.62 23.56
CA THR A 80 1.07 -19.05 24.44
C THR A 80 1.37 -20.49 24.04
N HIS A 81 2.57 -20.74 23.53
CA HIS A 81 3.07 -22.10 23.39
C HIS A 81 3.38 -22.61 24.81
N ALA A 82 2.33 -22.86 25.58
CA ALA A 82 2.42 -23.36 26.93
C ALA A 82 2.85 -24.83 26.86
N ALA A 83 4.09 -25.05 27.31
CA ALA A 83 4.54 -26.23 28.02
C ALA A 83 4.07 -27.59 27.48
N ALA A 84 4.83 -28.15 26.54
CA ALA A 84 4.95 -29.60 26.44
C ALA A 84 5.81 -30.09 27.62
N ALA A 85 5.22 -30.12 28.81
CA ALA A 85 5.67 -30.94 29.92
C ALA A 85 4.82 -32.22 29.92
N SER A 86 5.40 -33.33 29.46
CA SER A 86 5.00 -34.72 29.74
C SER A 86 6.09 -35.61 29.12
N SER A 87 7.05 -36.10 29.90
CA SER A 87 6.95 -37.32 30.70
C SER A 87 7.17 -38.58 29.85
N ASP A 88 8.40 -39.10 29.83
CA ASP A 88 8.76 -40.53 29.66
C ASP A 88 10.29 -40.62 29.75
N ARG A 89 10.97 -41.55 30.43
CA ARG A 89 10.73 -42.46 31.55
C ARG A 89 12.16 -42.87 31.97
#